data_AF-A0A432RX62-F1
#
_entry.id   AF-A0A432RX62-F1
#
_cell.length_a   1.000
_cell.length_b   1.000
_cell.length_c   1.000
_cell.angle_alpha   90.00
_cell.angle_beta   90.00
_cell.angle_gamma   90.00
#
_symmetry.space_group_name_H-M   'P 1'
#
loop_
_entity.id
_entity.type
_entity.pdbx_description
1 polymer ?
#
loop_
_entity_poly.entity_id
_entity_poly.type
_entity_poly.pdbx_seq_one_letter_code
_entity_poly.pdbx_strand_id
1 'polypeptide(L)'
;PVDWFEIIFNPSFPYRLVHMGLAAFLCTALLVAATGAYHLLKHQYEVESRKMVMMALWMLAIVAPLQALVGDQHGLNTLEHQPIKVAAMEGHWHPAEEGEGVPLVLFAWPDNESETNHFSLEIPHLASLILTHSVDGDIPALTSVAKQDRPNVALVFWSFRIMVTLGIAMIVLAWAGLWLNRKQSLFQRTRFLQVLVCMGPSGLVALLAGWFVTEVGRQPWVVYGVLRTVEASSAHSAQTMTLSLASFVIGYLAIFGLGIFYLIQLLRKGPQVTSDAPLSAQRPARPLSAVNDLIN
;
A
#
# COMPACT_ATOMS: atom_id res chain seq x y z
N PRO A 1 33.11 -4.20 2.39
CA PRO A 1 32.25 -3.05 2.75
C PRO A 1 33.09 -1.95 3.41
N VAL A 2 32.85 -0.69 3.02
CA VAL A 2 33.61 0.47 3.50
C VAL A 2 33.06 0.96 4.85
N ASP A 3 31.73 0.97 5.04
CA ASP A 3 31.05 1.16 6.33
C ASP A 3 29.70 0.41 6.34
N TRP A 4 29.44 -0.39 7.38
CA TRP A 4 28.19 -1.15 7.53
C TRP A 4 27.00 -0.31 8.00
N PHE A 5 27.23 0.68 8.87
CA PHE A 5 26.17 1.53 9.37
C PHE A 5 25.59 2.41 8.27
N GLU A 6 26.44 2.96 7.40
CA GLU A 6 25.97 3.74 6.23
C GLU A 6 25.19 2.88 5.24
N ILE A 7 25.58 1.62 5.04
CA ILE A 7 24.84 0.67 4.19
C ILE A 7 23.44 0.41 4.77
N ILE A 8 23.36 0.10 6.07
CA ILE A 8 22.09 -0.22 6.75
C ILE A 8 21.19 1.01 6.82
N PHE A 9 21.70 2.14 7.30
CA PHE A 9 20.98 3.38 7.49
C PHE A 9 21.17 4.36 6.34
N ASN A 10 21.08 3.84 5.11
CA ASN A 10 21.10 4.68 3.92
C ASN A 10 19.90 5.66 3.91
N PRO A 11 19.96 6.76 3.14
CA PRO A 11 18.94 7.80 3.15
C PRO A 11 17.51 7.32 2.87
N SER A 12 17.35 6.19 2.16
CA SER A 12 16.03 5.65 1.82
C SER A 12 15.47 4.69 2.86
N PHE A 13 16.31 4.03 3.66
CA PHE A 13 15.92 3.01 4.62
C PHE A 13 14.85 3.44 5.63
N PRO A 14 15.00 4.55 6.38
CA PRO A 14 14.03 4.90 7.42
C PRO A 14 12.64 5.17 6.85
N TYR A 15 12.55 5.88 5.71
CA TYR A 15 11.28 6.17 5.06
C TYR A 15 10.60 4.89 4.56
N ARG A 16 11.34 4.01 3.89
CA ARG A 16 10.80 2.73 3.41
C ARG A 16 10.31 1.84 4.54
N LEU A 17 11.11 1.71 5.61
CA LEU A 17 10.78 0.87 6.75
C LEU A 17 9.50 1.35 7.42
N VAL A 18 9.40 2.65 7.73
CA VAL A 18 8.23 3.22 8.39
C VAL A 18 7.02 3.16 7.47
N HIS A 19 7.15 3.56 6.20
CA HIS A 19 6.04 3.56 5.24
C HIS A 19 5.48 2.15 5.00
N MET A 20 6.35 1.14 4.90
CA MET A 20 5.93 -0.26 4.74
C MET A 20 5.32 -0.83 6.02
N GLY A 21 5.90 -0.51 7.18
CA GLY A 21 5.38 -0.95 8.48
C GLY A 21 3.96 -0.43 8.73
N LEU A 22 3.73 0.86 8.49
CA LEU A 22 2.41 1.48 8.61
C LEU A 22 1.43 0.88 7.59
N ALA A 23 1.86 0.63 6.34
CA ALA A 23 1.01 -0.01 5.32
C ALA A 23 0.54 -1.41 5.74
N ALA A 24 1.41 -2.19 6.38
CA ALA A 24 1.05 -3.50 6.92
C ALA A 24 -0.04 -3.41 8.00
N PHE A 25 0.06 -2.43 8.91
CA PHE A 25 -1.00 -2.19 9.91
C PHE A 25 -2.33 -1.80 9.27
N LEU A 26 -2.32 -0.97 8.22
CA LEU A 26 -3.52 -0.58 7.48
C LEU A 26 -4.18 -1.77 6.78
N CYS A 27 -3.40 -2.63 6.14
CA CYS A 27 -3.89 -3.89 5.55
C CYS A 27 -4.63 -4.74 6.58
N THR A 28 -4.02 -4.97 7.74
CA THR A 28 -4.63 -5.75 8.81
C THR A 28 -5.88 -5.07 9.36
N ALA A 29 -5.85 -3.76 9.60
CA ALA A 29 -6.99 -3.02 10.11
C ALA A 29 -8.20 -3.11 9.17
N LEU A 30 -8.00 -3.01 7.85
CA LEU A 30 -9.08 -3.14 6.87
C LEU A 30 -9.69 -4.54 6.84
N LEU A 31 -8.87 -5.59 6.93
CA LEU A 31 -9.37 -6.97 7.00
C LEU A 31 -10.17 -7.21 8.29
N VAL A 32 -9.73 -6.66 9.42
CA VAL A 32 -10.47 -6.71 10.70
C VAL A 32 -11.78 -5.93 10.60
N ALA A 33 -11.77 -4.72 10.04
CA ALA A 33 -12.96 -3.91 9.83
C ALA A 33 -13.98 -4.63 8.93
N ALA A 34 -13.52 -5.18 7.81
CA ALA A 34 -14.35 -5.91 6.85
C ALA A 34 -14.97 -7.15 7.48
N THR A 35 -14.21 -7.91 8.28
CA THR A 35 -14.71 -9.11 8.96
C THR A 35 -15.77 -8.75 10.01
N GLY A 36 -15.53 -7.72 10.83
CA GLY A 36 -16.51 -7.25 11.80
C GLY A 36 -17.77 -6.72 11.12
N ALA A 37 -17.63 -5.92 10.05
CA ALA A 37 -18.76 -5.41 9.29
C ALA A 37 -19.58 -6.52 8.62
N TYR A 38 -18.92 -7.56 8.10
CA TYR A 38 -19.57 -8.74 7.51
C TYR A 38 -20.47 -9.47 8.50
N HIS A 39 -19.98 -9.69 9.73
CA HIS A 39 -20.75 -10.36 10.78
C HIS A 39 -21.91 -9.49 11.29
N LEU A 40 -21.72 -8.17 11.40
CA LEU A 40 -22.79 -7.24 11.73
C LEU A 40 -23.91 -7.21 10.68
N LEU A 41 -23.56 -7.25 9.39
CA LEU A 41 -24.53 -7.35 8.29
C LEU A 41 -25.34 -8.66 8.34
N LYS A 42 -24.80 -9.69 8.98
CA LYS A 42 -25.47 -10.97 9.20
C LYS A 42 -26.17 -11.09 10.55
N HIS A 43 -26.13 -10.05 11.37
CA HIS A 43 -26.65 -10.06 12.75
C HIS A 43 -25.99 -11.14 13.62
N GLN A 44 -24.68 -11.36 13.46
CA GLN A 44 -23.89 -12.34 14.21
C GLN A 44 -22.79 -11.66 15.06
N TYR A 45 -22.46 -12.27 16.20
CA TYR A 45 -21.34 -11.86 17.07
C TYR A 45 -21.31 -10.36 17.35
N GLU A 46 -22.44 -9.78 17.75
CA GLU A 46 -22.65 -8.34 17.70
C GLU A 46 -21.65 -7.56 18.56
N VAL A 47 -21.34 -8.05 19.77
CA VAL A 47 -20.42 -7.40 20.70
C VAL A 47 -18.99 -7.42 20.15
N GLU A 48 -18.52 -8.60 19.72
CA GLU A 48 -17.19 -8.81 19.17
C GLU A 48 -17.00 -8.02 17.87
N SER A 49 -17.99 -8.06 16.98
CA SER A 49 -17.93 -7.42 15.67
C SER A 49 -17.95 -5.90 15.77
N ARG A 50 -18.74 -5.33 16.69
CA ARG A 50 -18.69 -3.89 17.00
C ARG A 50 -17.30 -3.49 17.50
N LYS A 51 -16.69 -4.30 18.38
CA LYS A 51 -15.34 -4.06 18.89
C LYS A 51 -14.29 -4.11 17.77
N MET A 52 -14.35 -5.11 16.90
CA MET A 52 -13.46 -5.24 15.73
C MET A 52 -13.53 -3.99 14.84
N VAL A 53 -14.74 -3.57 14.47
CA VAL A 53 -14.94 -2.37 13.65
C VAL A 53 -14.39 -1.12 14.35
N MET A 54 -14.67 -0.93 15.64
CA MET A 54 -14.18 0.25 16.36
C MET A 54 -12.65 0.28 16.49
N MET A 55 -12.03 -0.84 16.84
CA MET A 55 -10.56 -0.92 16.94
C MET A 55 -9.90 -0.63 15.59
N ALA A 56 -10.46 -1.19 14.51
CA ALA A 56 -9.95 -0.94 13.17
C ALA A 56 -10.14 0.50 12.71
N LEU A 57 -11.31 1.11 12.95
CA LEU A 57 -11.55 2.52 12.59
C LEU A 57 -10.60 3.47 13.33
N TRP A 58 -10.33 3.23 14.61
CA TRP A 58 -9.34 4.02 15.35
C TRP A 58 -7.92 3.81 14.84
N MET A 59 -7.54 2.57 14.51
CA MET A 59 -6.25 2.28 13.87
C MET A 59 -6.11 3.06 12.56
N LEU A 60 -7.12 2.98 11.67
CA LEU A 60 -7.14 3.70 10.40
C LEU A 60 -7.09 5.22 10.59
N ALA A 61 -7.85 5.76 11.56
CA ALA A 61 -7.94 7.20 11.78
C ALA A 61 -6.61 7.84 12.21
N ILE A 62 -5.69 7.06 12.78
CA ILE A 62 -4.37 7.51 13.21
C ILE A 62 -3.31 7.13 12.18
N VAL A 63 -3.29 5.85 11.78
CA VAL A 63 -2.23 5.30 10.93
C VAL A 63 -2.36 5.78 9.49
N ALA A 64 -3.57 5.96 8.93
CA ALA A 64 -3.71 6.35 7.53
C ALA A 64 -3.26 7.82 7.28
N PRO A 65 -3.57 8.80 8.15
CA PRO A 65 -2.95 10.12 8.04
C PRO A 65 -1.44 10.08 8.21
N LEU A 66 -0.93 9.29 9.17
CA LEU A 66 0.52 9.14 9.36
C LEU A 66 1.19 8.51 8.13
N GLN A 67 0.56 7.51 7.50
CA GLN A 67 1.00 6.90 6.25
C GLN A 67 1.14 7.95 5.15
N ALA A 68 0.16 8.86 5.03
CA ALA A 68 0.19 9.91 4.03
C ALA A 68 1.34 10.89 4.27
N LEU A 69 1.57 11.31 5.52
CA LEU A 69 2.69 12.18 5.91
C LEU A 69 4.05 11.52 5.64
N VAL A 70 4.22 10.27 6.05
CA VAL A 70 5.45 9.51 5.78
C VAL A 70 5.63 9.25 4.27
N GLY A 71 4.52 9.08 3.55
CA GLY A 71 4.51 8.95 2.09
C GLY A 71 5.00 10.19 1.37
N ASP A 72 4.54 11.36 1.80
CA ASP A 72 5.01 12.66 1.31
C ASP A 72 6.53 12.81 1.52
N GLN A 73 7.01 12.57 2.74
CA GLN A 73 8.44 12.59 3.06
C GLN A 73 9.24 11.58 2.24
N HIS A 74 8.68 10.38 2.01
CA HIS A 74 9.33 9.39 1.16
C HIS A 74 9.38 9.83 -0.30
N GLY A 75 8.34 10.51 -0.78
CA GLY A 75 8.27 11.14 -2.09
C GLY A 75 9.38 12.18 -2.29
N LEU A 76 9.56 13.09 -1.32
CA LEU A 76 10.65 14.08 -1.32
C LEU A 76 12.04 13.42 -1.36
N ASN A 77 12.27 12.41 -0.52
CA ASN A 77 13.52 11.66 -0.55
C ASN A 77 13.74 10.96 -1.90
N THR A 78 12.67 10.46 -2.52
CA THR A 78 12.71 9.83 -3.84
C THR A 78 12.98 10.86 -4.93
N LEU A 79 12.45 12.08 -4.82
CA LEU A 79 12.75 13.17 -5.75
C LEU A 79 14.24 13.52 -5.74
N GLU A 80 14.84 13.58 -4.55
CA GLU A 80 16.28 13.86 -4.40
C GLU A 80 17.17 12.75 -4.98
N HIS A 81 16.83 11.48 -4.75
CA HIS A 81 17.73 10.35 -5.06
C HIS A 81 17.37 9.59 -6.35
N GLN A 82 16.11 9.63 -6.79
CA GLN A 82 15.57 8.94 -7.97
C GLN A 82 14.50 9.79 -8.67
N PRO A 83 14.84 11.02 -9.13
CA PRO A 83 13.87 12.00 -9.64
C PRO A 83 13.02 11.48 -10.80
N ILE A 84 13.61 10.69 -11.70
CA ILE A 84 12.90 10.10 -12.85
C ILE A 84 11.74 9.20 -12.42
N LYS A 85 11.81 8.61 -11.23
CA LYS A 85 10.69 7.85 -10.67
C LYS A 85 9.52 8.78 -10.35
N VAL A 86 9.78 9.92 -9.70
CA VAL A 86 8.76 10.91 -9.36
C VAL A 86 8.16 11.53 -10.62
N ALA A 87 9.01 11.85 -11.60
CA ALA A 87 8.56 12.29 -12.92
C ALA A 87 7.63 11.27 -13.60
N ALA A 88 7.93 9.97 -13.48
CA ALA A 88 7.09 8.90 -13.98
C ALA A 88 5.79 8.74 -13.19
N MET A 89 5.80 8.97 -11.87
CA MET A 89 4.57 9.01 -11.07
C MET A 89 3.65 10.09 -11.61
N GLU A 90 4.17 11.28 -11.92
CA GLU A 90 3.37 12.41 -12.40
C GLU A 90 3.11 12.43 -13.91
N GLY A 91 3.77 11.57 -14.69
CA GLY A 91 3.71 11.64 -16.16
C GLY A 91 4.27 12.96 -16.68
N HIS A 92 5.28 13.51 -16.01
CA HIS A 92 5.90 14.80 -16.35
C HIS A 92 6.95 14.62 -17.45
N TRP A 93 6.53 14.81 -18.71
CA TRP A 93 7.37 14.50 -19.87
C TRP A 93 8.42 15.56 -20.20
N HIS A 94 8.00 16.82 -20.21
CA HIS A 94 8.79 17.96 -20.66
C HIS A 94 8.94 18.96 -19.53
N PRO A 95 10.06 19.71 -19.45
CA PRO A 95 10.25 20.73 -18.43
C PRO A 95 9.09 21.73 -18.42
N ALA A 96 8.67 22.15 -17.23
CA ALA A 96 7.74 23.27 -17.10
C ALA A 96 8.43 24.58 -17.50
N GLU A 97 7.68 25.56 -18.03
CA GLU A 97 8.22 26.90 -18.20
C GLU A 97 8.47 27.56 -16.84
N GLU A 98 9.45 28.48 -16.79
CA GLU A 98 9.86 29.13 -15.55
C GLU A 98 8.70 29.92 -14.93
N GLY A 99 8.27 29.54 -13.72
CA GLY A 99 7.15 30.15 -13.01
C GLY A 99 5.77 29.53 -13.25
N GLU A 100 5.64 28.51 -14.11
CA GLU A 100 4.38 27.78 -14.31
C GLU A 100 4.17 26.66 -13.29
N GLY A 101 5.26 26.20 -12.66
CA GLY A 101 5.24 25.00 -11.83
C GLY A 101 4.81 23.75 -12.60
N VAL A 102 4.63 22.65 -11.89
CA VAL A 102 4.31 21.33 -12.41
C VAL A 102 2.86 21.03 -12.05
N PRO A 103 2.00 20.74 -13.05
CA PRO A 103 0.63 20.36 -12.78
C PRO A 103 0.54 18.97 -12.15
N LEU A 104 -0.41 18.77 -11.23
CA LEU A 104 -0.79 17.42 -10.80
C LEU A 104 -1.70 16.81 -11.86
N VAL A 105 -1.19 15.78 -12.53
CA VAL A 105 -1.94 15.06 -13.58
C VAL A 105 -2.86 14.04 -12.93
N LEU A 106 -4.09 14.44 -12.59
CA LEU A 106 -5.07 13.56 -11.93
C LEU A 106 -5.41 12.31 -12.76
N PHE A 107 -5.51 12.49 -14.07
CA PHE A 107 -5.81 11.42 -15.02
C PHE A 107 -5.05 11.69 -16.31
N ALA A 108 -4.44 10.66 -16.88
CA ALA A 108 -3.85 10.66 -18.20
C ALA A 108 -3.59 9.22 -18.63
N TRP A 109 -3.36 9.04 -19.93
CA TRP A 109 -2.71 7.85 -20.45
C TRP A 109 -1.30 8.21 -20.94
N PRO A 110 -0.25 8.01 -20.11
CA PRO A 110 1.12 8.31 -20.50
C PRO A 110 1.61 7.39 -21.60
N ASP A 111 2.30 7.94 -22.59
CA ASP A 111 2.84 7.21 -23.72
C ASP A 111 4.36 7.44 -23.83
N ASN A 112 5.11 6.37 -23.55
CA ASN A 112 6.57 6.36 -23.62
C ASN A 112 7.12 6.60 -25.04
N GLU A 113 6.39 6.24 -26.09
CA GLU A 113 6.88 6.38 -27.46
C GLU A 113 6.75 7.83 -27.93
N SER A 114 5.54 8.40 -27.78
CA SER A 114 5.24 9.78 -28.18
C SER A 114 5.71 10.82 -27.17
N GLU A 115 6.14 10.41 -25.97
CA GLU A 115 6.58 11.31 -24.87
C GLU A 115 5.49 12.31 -24.48
N THR A 116 4.23 11.89 -24.49
CA THR A 116 3.09 12.74 -24.16
C THR A 116 2.06 12.01 -23.29
N ASN A 117 1.17 12.78 -22.69
CA ASN A 117 -0.01 12.27 -21.99
C ASN A 117 -1.24 12.43 -22.87
N HIS A 118 -1.91 11.33 -23.17
CA HIS A 118 -3.23 11.38 -23.84
C HIS A 118 -4.34 11.56 -22.81
N PHE A 119 -5.42 12.25 -23.17
CA PHE A 119 -6.60 12.46 -22.32
C PHE A 119 -6.30 13.06 -20.95
N SER A 120 -5.40 14.05 -20.86
CA SER A 120 -4.95 14.58 -19.57
C SER A 120 -6.00 15.45 -18.87
N LEU A 121 -6.14 15.25 -17.56
CA LEU A 121 -6.86 16.11 -16.64
C LEU A 121 -5.87 16.55 -15.56
N GLU A 122 -5.62 17.86 -15.50
CA GLU A 122 -4.52 18.44 -14.76
C GLU A 122 -5.02 19.53 -13.81
N ILE A 123 -4.41 19.62 -12.63
CA ILE A 123 -4.57 20.75 -11.72
C ILE A 123 -3.25 21.52 -11.69
N PRO A 124 -3.22 22.78 -12.19
CA PRO A 124 -2.02 23.60 -12.22
C PRO A 124 -1.37 23.76 -10.84
N HIS A 125 -0.03 23.82 -10.80
CA HIS A 125 0.83 23.99 -9.61
C HIS A 125 0.70 22.95 -8.48
N LEU A 126 -0.27 22.03 -8.55
CA LEU A 126 -0.56 21.15 -7.42
C LEU A 126 0.52 20.08 -7.22
N ALA A 127 1.18 19.60 -8.29
CA ALA A 127 2.29 18.67 -8.13
C ALA A 127 3.50 19.39 -7.53
N SER A 128 3.81 20.61 -7.95
CA SER A 128 4.86 21.43 -7.30
C SER A 128 4.58 21.61 -5.82
N LEU A 129 3.36 22.01 -5.46
CA LEU A 129 2.99 22.24 -4.06
C LEU A 129 3.15 20.97 -3.21
N ILE A 130 2.82 19.80 -3.74
CA ILE A 130 2.92 18.52 -3.02
C ILE A 130 4.38 18.02 -2.99
N LEU A 131 5.06 18.00 -4.13
CA LEU A 131 6.36 17.34 -4.32
C LEU A 131 7.56 18.22 -4.02
N THR A 132 7.37 19.53 -3.86
CA THR A 132 8.45 20.47 -3.55
C THR A 132 8.10 21.42 -2.40
N HIS A 133 6.85 21.41 -1.94
CA HIS A 133 6.30 22.37 -0.97
C HIS A 133 6.44 23.84 -1.42
N SER A 134 6.54 24.07 -2.74
CA SER A 134 6.58 25.38 -3.39
C SER A 134 5.60 25.40 -4.58
N VAL A 135 4.95 26.53 -4.84
CA VAL A 135 3.98 26.67 -5.95
C VAL A 135 4.67 26.62 -7.31
N ASP A 136 5.92 27.09 -7.38
CA ASP A 136 6.71 27.19 -8.60
C ASP A 136 7.88 26.20 -8.63
N GLY A 137 7.87 25.21 -7.73
CA GLY A 137 8.95 24.23 -7.66
C GLY A 137 8.94 23.30 -8.87
N ASP A 138 10.11 23.08 -9.46
CA ASP A 138 10.26 22.23 -10.64
C ASP A 138 10.70 20.81 -10.25
N ILE A 139 10.32 19.82 -11.07
CA ILE A 139 10.80 18.44 -10.95
C ILE A 139 11.45 18.02 -12.26
N PRO A 140 12.54 17.22 -12.25
CA PRO A 140 13.18 16.82 -13.50
C PRO A 140 12.21 16.10 -14.45
N ALA A 141 12.14 16.57 -15.69
CA ALA A 141 11.31 15.97 -16.74
C ALA A 141 11.80 14.57 -17.14
N LEU A 142 10.89 13.69 -17.57
CA LEU A 142 11.26 12.36 -18.10
C LEU A 142 12.20 12.46 -19.30
N THR A 143 12.04 13.50 -20.13
CA THR A 143 12.89 13.79 -21.28
C THR A 143 14.32 14.23 -20.93
N SER A 144 14.60 14.52 -19.65
CA SER A 144 15.96 14.84 -19.18
C SER A 144 16.92 13.65 -19.24
N VAL A 145 16.40 12.42 -19.33
CA VAL A 145 17.21 11.20 -19.50
C VAL A 145 16.86 10.49 -20.80
N ALA A 146 17.77 9.65 -21.29
CA ALA A 146 17.56 8.89 -22.52
C ALA A 146 16.40 7.88 -22.38
N LYS A 147 15.71 7.56 -23.49
CA LYS A 147 14.51 6.69 -23.47
C LYS A 147 14.76 5.34 -22.80
N GLN A 148 15.93 4.74 -23.01
CA GLN A 148 16.31 3.46 -22.41
C GLN A 148 16.51 3.50 -20.89
N ASP A 149 16.61 4.70 -20.29
CA ASP A 149 16.84 4.90 -18.85
C ASP A 149 15.55 5.22 -18.09
N ARG A 150 14.41 5.21 -18.79
CA ARG A 150 13.10 5.53 -18.24
C ARG A 150 12.34 4.25 -17.89
N PRO A 151 11.56 4.25 -16.80
CA PRO A 151 10.66 3.15 -16.48
C PRO A 151 9.45 3.13 -17.43
N ASN A 152 8.62 2.10 -17.31
CA ASN A 152 7.29 2.10 -17.91
C ASN A 152 6.41 3.14 -17.19
N VAL A 153 6.16 4.28 -17.83
CA VAL A 153 5.54 5.44 -17.18
C VAL A 153 4.08 5.19 -16.88
N ALA A 154 3.32 4.61 -17.83
CA ALA A 154 1.91 4.30 -17.61
C ALA A 154 1.69 3.40 -16.39
N LEU A 155 2.52 2.35 -16.23
CA LEU A 155 2.40 1.43 -15.10
C LEU A 155 2.72 2.10 -13.77
N VAL A 156 3.77 2.94 -13.71
CA VAL A 156 4.14 3.69 -12.49
C VAL A 156 3.06 4.72 -12.14
N PHE A 157 2.63 5.51 -13.13
CA PHE A 157 1.58 6.52 -13.00
C PHE A 157 0.31 5.91 -12.39
N TRP A 158 -0.25 4.89 -13.03
CA TRP A 158 -1.51 4.29 -12.57
C TRP A 158 -1.40 3.60 -11.21
N SER A 159 -0.26 2.95 -10.95
CA SER A 159 -0.01 2.34 -9.64
C SER A 159 0.03 3.39 -8.53
N PHE A 160 0.65 4.55 -8.78
CA PHE A 160 0.69 5.64 -7.81
C PHE A 160 -0.70 6.21 -7.54
N ARG A 161 -1.50 6.45 -8.59
CA ARG A 161 -2.87 6.96 -8.44
C ARG A 161 -3.76 5.98 -7.68
N ILE A 162 -3.67 4.68 -7.95
CA ILE A 162 -4.40 3.64 -7.18
C ILE A 162 -3.99 3.68 -5.71
N MET A 163 -2.69 3.70 -5.43
CA MET A 163 -2.15 3.72 -4.06
C MET A 163 -2.65 4.95 -3.28
N VAL A 164 -2.48 6.15 -3.84
CA VAL A 164 -2.85 7.40 -3.17
C VAL A 164 -4.37 7.51 -3.00
N THR A 165 -5.15 7.15 -4.03
CA THR A 165 -6.62 7.19 -3.97
C THR A 165 -7.15 6.27 -2.88
N LEU A 166 -6.62 5.05 -2.78
CA LEU A 166 -7.00 4.13 -1.71
C LEU A 166 -6.54 4.63 -0.34
N GLY A 167 -5.34 5.22 -0.22
CA GLY A 167 -4.87 5.84 1.02
C GLY A 167 -5.80 6.95 1.52
N ILE A 168 -6.21 7.86 0.63
CA ILE A 168 -7.18 8.92 0.94
C ILE A 168 -8.54 8.30 1.30
N ALA A 169 -9.00 7.29 0.56
CA ALA A 169 -10.24 6.60 0.86
C ALA A 169 -10.23 5.96 2.26
N MET A 170 -9.09 5.39 2.71
CA MET A 170 -8.93 4.85 4.06
C MET A 170 -9.08 5.94 5.14
N ILE A 171 -8.49 7.12 4.92
CA ILE A 171 -8.63 8.27 5.83
C ILE A 171 -10.10 8.68 5.91
N VAL A 172 -10.74 8.92 4.76
CA VAL A 172 -12.16 9.33 4.70
C VAL A 172 -13.06 8.29 5.37
N LEU A 173 -12.83 7.00 5.10
CA LEU A 173 -13.58 5.89 5.69
C LEU A 173 -13.48 5.88 7.22
N ALA A 174 -12.28 6.07 7.77
CA ALA A 174 -12.04 6.07 9.20
C ALA A 174 -12.77 7.22 9.90
N TRP A 175 -12.58 8.45 9.42
CA TRP A 175 -13.19 9.63 10.01
C TRP A 175 -14.71 9.67 9.81
N ALA A 176 -15.23 9.24 8.66
CA ALA A 176 -16.66 9.07 8.44
C ALA A 176 -17.26 8.03 9.39
N GLY A 177 -16.58 6.90 9.62
CA GLY A 177 -17.01 5.87 10.54
C GLY A 177 -17.07 6.36 12.00
N LEU A 178 -16.02 7.06 12.45
CA LEU A 178 -15.98 7.65 13.79
C LEU A 178 -17.04 8.75 13.98
N TRP A 179 -17.30 9.54 12.94
CA TRP A 179 -18.38 10.53 12.96
C TRP A 179 -19.77 9.89 13.05
N LEU A 180 -20.02 8.83 12.27
CA LEU A 180 -21.27 8.05 12.38
C LEU A 180 -21.43 7.39 13.75
N ASN A 181 -20.32 6.95 14.36
CA ASN A 181 -20.30 6.38 15.70
C ASN A 181 -20.66 7.43 16.75
N ARG A 182 -20.10 8.66 16.64
CA ARG A 182 -20.48 9.78 17.50
C ARG A 182 -21.97 10.10 17.41
N LYS A 183 -22.58 9.93 16.24
CA LYS A 183 -24.04 10.05 16.02
C LYS A 183 -24.85 8.82 16.44
N GLN A 184 -24.21 7.81 17.06
CA GLN A 184 -24.85 6.55 17.48
C GLN A 184 -25.56 5.79 16.35
N SER A 185 -25.14 6.01 15.10
CA SER A 185 -25.82 5.47 13.91
C SER A 185 -24.93 4.52 13.08
N LEU A 186 -23.63 4.45 13.36
CA LEU A 186 -22.65 3.65 12.60
C LEU A 186 -23.16 2.23 12.28
N PHE A 187 -23.56 1.50 13.31
CA PHE A 187 -23.94 0.08 13.19
C PHE A 187 -25.35 -0.13 12.61
N GLN A 188 -26.15 0.93 12.48
CA GLN A 188 -27.47 0.89 11.85
C GLN A 188 -27.40 1.19 10.34
N ARG A 189 -26.28 1.75 9.86
CA ARG A 189 -26.09 2.14 8.46
C ARG A 189 -25.56 0.97 7.64
N THR A 190 -26.46 0.13 7.12
CA THR A 190 -26.13 -1.04 6.27
C THR A 190 -25.16 -0.70 5.13
N ARG A 191 -25.37 0.44 4.44
CA ARG A 191 -24.49 0.89 3.34
C ARG A 191 -23.06 1.15 3.82
N PHE A 192 -22.88 1.73 5.00
CA PHE A 192 -21.54 1.99 5.53
C PHE A 192 -20.82 0.67 5.88
N LEU A 193 -21.53 -0.28 6.48
CA LEU A 193 -20.99 -1.62 6.75
C LEU A 193 -20.64 -2.35 5.45
N GLN A 194 -21.44 -2.24 4.39
CA GLN A 194 -21.12 -2.80 3.07
C GLN A 194 -19.84 -2.17 2.50
N VAL A 195 -19.66 -0.86 2.62
CA VAL A 195 -18.41 -0.19 2.21
C VAL A 195 -17.21 -0.72 3.01
N LEU A 196 -17.34 -0.92 4.32
CA LEU A 196 -16.25 -1.54 5.12
C LEU A 196 -15.89 -2.93 4.62
N VAL A 197 -16.87 -3.77 4.25
CA VAL A 197 -16.62 -5.10 3.67
C VAL A 197 -15.88 -4.98 2.34
N CYS A 198 -16.34 -4.10 1.44
CA CYS A 198 -15.71 -3.88 0.13
C CYS A 198 -14.29 -3.29 0.25
N MET A 199 -14.02 -2.50 1.29
CA MET A 199 -12.71 -1.92 1.57
C MET A 199 -11.72 -2.92 2.17
N GLY A 200 -12.16 -4.09 2.64
CA GLY A 200 -11.27 -5.14 3.19
C GLY A 200 -10.04 -5.46 2.34
N PRO A 201 -10.18 -5.81 1.04
CA PRO A 201 -9.04 -6.10 0.16
C PRO A 201 -8.24 -4.85 -0.26
N SER A 202 -8.77 -3.63 -0.07
CA SER A 202 -8.15 -2.41 -0.60
C SER A 202 -6.76 -2.14 -0.01
N GLY A 203 -6.49 -2.55 1.23
CA GLY A 203 -5.16 -2.45 1.83
C GLY A 203 -4.11 -3.22 1.04
N LEU A 204 -4.42 -4.48 0.68
CA LEU A 204 -3.52 -5.32 -0.10
C LEU A 204 -3.30 -4.75 -1.51
N VAL A 205 -4.36 -4.22 -2.13
CA VAL A 205 -4.27 -3.57 -3.44
C VAL A 205 -3.37 -2.33 -3.39
N ALA A 206 -3.56 -1.47 -2.39
CA ALA A 206 -2.73 -0.27 -2.20
C ALA A 206 -1.26 -0.64 -1.92
N LEU A 207 -1.02 -1.67 -1.10
CA LEU A 207 0.31 -2.18 -0.81
C LEU A 207 0.99 -2.67 -2.08
N LEU A 208 0.32 -3.50 -2.89
CA LEU A 208 0.87 -3.98 -4.16
C LEU A 208 1.15 -2.82 -5.11
N ALA A 209 0.21 -1.88 -5.24
CA ALA A 209 0.37 -0.70 -6.07
C ALA A 209 1.62 0.12 -5.66
N GLY A 210 1.86 0.31 -4.36
CA GLY A 210 3.09 0.96 -3.87
C GLY A 210 4.38 0.20 -4.19
N TRP A 211 4.34 -1.13 -4.16
CA TRP A 211 5.46 -1.97 -4.63
C TRP A 211 5.70 -1.81 -6.13
N PHE A 212 4.64 -1.78 -6.95
CA PHE A 212 4.76 -1.50 -8.39
C PHE A 212 5.39 -0.13 -8.64
N VAL A 213 4.93 0.92 -7.96
CA VAL A 213 5.55 2.26 -8.04
C VAL A 213 7.05 2.20 -7.74
N THR A 214 7.42 1.53 -6.65
CA THR A 214 8.80 1.51 -6.17
C THR A 214 9.72 0.69 -7.06
N GLU A 215 9.28 -0.48 -7.51
CA GLU A 215 10.10 -1.48 -8.21
C GLU A 215 10.07 -1.28 -9.73
N VAL A 216 8.90 -1.03 -10.33
CA VAL A 216 8.81 -0.70 -11.76
C VAL A 216 9.42 0.67 -12.00
N GLY A 217 9.20 1.62 -11.10
CA GLY A 217 9.82 2.94 -11.18
C GLY A 217 11.33 2.94 -11.00
N ARG A 218 11.94 1.83 -10.56
CA ARG A 218 13.41 1.66 -10.54
C ARG A 218 13.95 1.12 -11.86
N GLN A 219 13.11 0.51 -12.70
CA GLN A 219 13.53 0.01 -14.01
C GLN A 219 14.14 1.16 -14.84
N PRO A 220 15.21 0.91 -15.60
CA PRO A 220 15.83 -0.39 -15.94
C PRO A 220 16.92 -0.89 -14.96
N TRP A 221 16.97 -0.37 -13.73
CA TRP A 221 18.08 -0.60 -12.83
C TRP A 221 17.80 -1.69 -11.77
N VAL A 222 18.78 -2.58 -11.56
CA VAL A 222 18.83 -3.44 -10.37
C VAL A 222 19.41 -2.64 -9.21
N VAL A 223 20.59 -2.06 -9.44
CA VAL A 223 21.22 -1.07 -8.57
C VAL A 223 21.19 0.25 -9.31
N TYR A 224 20.44 1.21 -8.78
CA TYR A 224 20.15 2.48 -9.46
C TYR A 224 21.44 3.20 -9.89
N GLY A 225 21.55 3.52 -11.18
CA GLY A 225 22.72 4.17 -11.78
C GLY A 225 23.99 3.32 -11.88
N VAL A 226 23.96 2.06 -11.44
CA VAL A 226 25.16 1.19 -11.37
C VAL A 226 25.03 -0.08 -12.19
N LEU A 227 23.92 -0.81 -12.08
CA LEU A 227 23.73 -2.12 -12.72
C LEU A 227 22.36 -2.21 -13.38
N ARG A 228 22.33 -2.47 -14.69
CA ARG A 228 21.07 -2.63 -15.43
C ARG A 228 20.50 -4.04 -15.28
N THR A 229 19.18 -4.18 -15.41
CA THR A 229 18.48 -5.48 -15.35
C THR A 229 18.93 -6.43 -16.45
N VAL A 230 19.23 -5.92 -17.65
CA VAL A 230 19.74 -6.73 -18.77
C VAL A 230 21.14 -7.30 -18.53
N GLU A 231 21.93 -6.65 -17.68
CA GLU A 231 23.28 -7.09 -17.31
C GLU A 231 23.26 -8.04 -16.11
N ALA A 232 22.20 -7.99 -15.30
CA ALA A 232 22.07 -8.79 -14.09
C ALA A 232 21.48 -10.20 -14.31
N SER A 233 21.03 -10.51 -15.52
CA SER A 233 20.43 -11.83 -15.81
C SER A 233 21.49 -12.92 -15.96
N SER A 234 21.30 -14.05 -15.26
CA SER A 234 22.15 -15.24 -15.41
C SER A 234 21.97 -15.93 -16.77
N ALA A 235 23.03 -16.56 -17.26
CA ALA A 235 23.04 -17.30 -18.53
C ALA A 235 22.32 -18.66 -18.41
N HIS A 236 20.99 -18.63 -18.33
CA HIS A 236 20.13 -19.82 -18.40
C HIS A 236 19.32 -19.86 -19.69
N SER A 237 18.95 -21.06 -20.14
CA SER A 237 18.08 -21.21 -21.30
C SER A 237 16.68 -20.67 -21.00
N ALA A 238 16.01 -20.13 -22.03
CA ALA A 238 14.62 -19.71 -21.94
C ALA A 238 13.69 -20.83 -21.48
N GLN A 239 13.99 -22.08 -21.86
CA GLN A 239 13.23 -23.26 -21.44
C GLN A 239 13.33 -23.50 -19.94
N THR A 240 14.53 -23.50 -19.37
CA THR A 240 14.75 -23.69 -17.93
C THR A 240 14.05 -22.61 -17.12
N MET A 241 14.17 -21.35 -17.54
CA MET A 241 13.54 -20.20 -16.88
C MET A 241 12.01 -20.26 -16.96
N THR A 242 11.45 -20.63 -18.12
CA THR A 242 10.00 -20.74 -18.30
C THR A 242 9.44 -21.87 -17.46
N LEU A 243 10.11 -23.03 -17.43
CA LEU A 243 9.66 -24.17 -16.64
C LEU A 243 9.73 -23.88 -15.14
N SER A 244 10.79 -23.24 -14.65
CA SER A 244 10.90 -22.87 -13.24
C SER A 244 9.87 -21.81 -12.85
N LEU A 245 9.68 -20.77 -13.67
CA LEU A 245 8.65 -19.74 -13.47
C LEU A 245 7.25 -20.35 -13.44
N ALA A 246 6.91 -21.21 -14.41
CA ALA A 246 5.63 -21.92 -14.44
C ALA A 246 5.44 -22.75 -13.17
N SER A 247 6.49 -23.44 -12.71
CA SER A 247 6.45 -24.24 -11.47
C SER A 247 6.16 -23.36 -10.25
N PHE A 248 6.82 -22.20 -10.14
CA PHE A 248 6.55 -21.23 -9.07
C PHE A 248 5.14 -20.66 -9.13
N VAL A 249 4.66 -20.29 -10.32
CA VAL A 249 3.31 -19.76 -10.53
C VAL A 249 2.27 -20.79 -10.10
N ILE A 250 2.38 -22.04 -10.55
CA ILE A 250 1.46 -23.12 -10.19
C ILE A 250 1.50 -23.36 -8.67
N GLY A 251 2.71 -23.47 -8.09
CA GLY A 251 2.87 -23.67 -6.65
C GLY A 251 2.26 -22.53 -5.82
N TYR A 252 2.49 -21.27 -6.20
CA TYR A 252 1.92 -20.12 -5.52
C TYR A 252 0.41 -19.99 -5.74
N LEU A 253 -0.14 -20.30 -6.92
CA LEU A 253 -1.59 -20.35 -7.12
C LEU A 253 -2.25 -21.39 -6.21
N ALA A 254 -1.61 -22.55 -6.03
CA ALA A 254 -2.10 -23.58 -5.12
C ALA A 254 -2.04 -23.13 -3.65
N ILE A 255 -0.87 -22.64 -3.19
CA ILE A 255 -0.67 -22.23 -1.79
C ILE A 255 -1.51 -21.02 -1.43
N PHE A 256 -1.46 -19.94 -2.22
CA PHE A 256 -2.27 -18.74 -1.96
C PHE A 256 -3.74 -18.99 -2.20
N GLY A 257 -4.12 -19.76 -3.23
CA GLY A 257 -5.51 -20.12 -3.49
C GLY A 257 -6.13 -20.87 -2.31
N LEU A 258 -5.46 -21.94 -1.84
CA LEU A 258 -5.92 -22.71 -0.68
C LEU A 258 -5.86 -21.89 0.61
N GLY A 259 -4.79 -21.10 0.80
CA GLY A 259 -4.61 -20.25 1.97
C GLY A 259 -5.69 -19.16 2.08
N ILE A 260 -5.98 -18.45 0.98
CA ILE A 260 -7.06 -17.45 0.92
C ILE A 260 -8.42 -18.11 1.13
N PHE A 261 -8.66 -19.27 0.51
CA PHE A 261 -9.88 -20.03 0.72
C PHE A 261 -10.08 -20.39 2.20
N TYR A 262 -9.04 -20.94 2.84
CA TYR A 262 -9.06 -21.31 4.25
C TYR A 262 -9.25 -20.08 5.16
N LEU A 263 -8.55 -18.98 4.88
CA LEU A 263 -8.69 -17.72 5.61
C LEU A 263 -10.13 -17.17 5.51
N ILE A 264 -10.71 -17.13 4.30
CA ILE A 264 -12.09 -16.68 4.12
C ILE A 264 -13.05 -17.61 4.89
N GLN A 265 -12.82 -18.93 4.87
CA GLN A 265 -13.64 -19.87 5.63
C GLN A 265 -13.53 -19.63 7.14
N LEU A 266 -12.33 -19.37 7.65
CA LEU A 266 -12.08 -19.06 9.06
C LEU A 266 -12.75 -17.74 9.47
N LEU A 267 -12.57 -16.68 8.68
CA LEU A 267 -13.18 -15.37 8.93
C LEU A 267 -14.72 -15.45 8.91
N ARG A 268 -15.30 -16.29 8.03
CA ARG A 268 -16.76 -16.52 7.96
C ARG A 268 -17.30 -17.35 9.12
N LYS A 269 -16.51 -18.24 9.72
CA LYS A 269 -16.93 -19.02 10.90
C LYS A 269 -17.10 -18.12 12.13
N GLY A 270 -16.37 -17.02 12.22
CA GLY A 270 -16.45 -16.09 13.35
C GLY A 270 -15.82 -16.63 14.63
N PRO A 271 -15.83 -15.84 15.71
CA PRO A 271 -15.27 -16.24 17.00
C PRO A 271 -16.08 -17.39 17.60
N GLN A 272 -15.39 -18.42 18.09
CA GLN A 272 -16.01 -19.44 18.91
C GLN A 272 -16.08 -18.91 20.34
N VAL A 273 -17.30 -18.68 20.83
CA VAL A 273 -17.53 -18.34 22.23
C VAL A 273 -17.31 -19.62 23.02
N THR A 274 -16.09 -19.85 23.50
CA THR A 274 -15.85 -20.88 24.51
C THR A 274 -16.55 -20.43 25.79
N SER A 275 -17.51 -21.23 26.24
CA SER A 275 -18.28 -21.05 27.48
C SER A 275 -17.43 -21.34 28.72
N ASP A 276 -16.16 -20.96 28.72
CA ASP A 276 -15.34 -21.03 29.92
C ASP A 276 -15.57 -19.73 30.68
N ALA A 277 -16.23 -19.86 31.83
CA ALA A 277 -16.31 -18.82 32.85
C ALA A 277 -14.95 -18.12 33.00
N PRO A 278 -14.89 -16.82 33.32
CA PRO A 278 -13.63 -16.11 33.41
C PRO A 278 -12.71 -16.88 34.36
N LEU A 279 -11.65 -17.49 33.80
CA LEU A 279 -10.53 -18.00 34.59
C LEU A 279 -10.08 -16.81 35.42
N SER A 280 -10.45 -16.85 36.70
CA SER A 280 -10.31 -15.79 37.67
C SER A 280 -8.90 -15.21 37.63
N ALA A 281 -8.72 -14.08 36.92
CA ALA A 281 -7.51 -13.26 36.95
C ALA A 281 -6.18 -14.04 37.14
N GLN A 282 -6.00 -15.17 36.46
CA GLN A 282 -4.72 -15.85 36.46
C GLN A 282 -3.84 -15.09 35.48
N ARG A 283 -3.25 -13.99 35.97
CA ARG A 283 -2.07 -13.37 35.35
C ARG A 283 -1.10 -14.51 35.04
N PRO A 284 -0.73 -14.74 33.77
CA PRO A 284 0.29 -15.72 33.46
C PRO A 284 1.60 -15.23 34.05
N ALA A 285 1.99 -15.77 35.20
CA ALA A 285 3.24 -15.42 35.85
C ALA A 285 4.45 -16.04 35.14
N ARG A 286 4.25 -16.96 34.19
CA ARG A 286 5.32 -17.70 33.49
C ARG A 286 4.91 -18.10 32.06
N PRO A 287 5.87 -18.15 31.10
CA PRO A 287 5.59 -18.33 29.67
C PRO A 287 5.07 -19.71 29.23
N LEU A 288 4.75 -20.64 30.13
CA LEU A 288 4.38 -22.04 29.80
C LEU A 288 3.26 -22.64 30.68
N SER A 289 2.39 -21.85 31.30
CA SER A 289 1.34 -22.39 32.21
C SER A 289 0.18 -23.12 31.50
N ALA A 290 0.13 -23.15 30.17
CA ALA A 290 -0.99 -23.71 29.40
C ALA A 290 -0.89 -25.22 29.11
N VAL A 291 0.06 -25.96 29.71
CA VAL A 291 0.37 -27.35 29.31
C VAL A 291 -0.35 -28.42 30.15
N ASN A 292 -1.10 -28.07 31.20
CA ASN A 292 -1.61 -29.09 32.13
C ASN A 292 -3.05 -29.60 31.93
N ASP A 293 -3.79 -29.19 30.90
CA ASP A 293 -5.23 -29.54 30.79
C ASP A 293 -5.57 -30.67 29.79
N LEU A 294 -4.67 -31.63 29.55
CA LEU A 294 -4.97 -32.78 28.68
C LEU A 294 -4.46 -34.13 29.21
N ILE A 295 -4.68 -34.44 30.49
CA ILE A 295 -4.76 -35.84 30.95
C ILE A 295 -5.76 -35.95 32.11
N ASN A 296 -7.02 -36.21 31.78
CA ASN A 296 -7.95 -37.13 32.47
C ASN A 296 -9.33 -37.09 31.82
#